data_AF-A0A924G466-F1
#
_entry.id   AF-A0A924G466-F1
#
_cell.length_a   1.000
_cell.length_b   1.000
_cell.length_c   1.000
_cell.angle_alpha   90.00
_cell.angle_beta   90.00
_cell.angle_gamma   90.00
#
_symmetry.space_group_name_H-M   'P 1'
#
loop_
_entity.id
_entity.type
_entity.pdbx_description
1 polymer ?
#
loop_
_entity_poly.entity_id
_entity_poly.type
_entity_poly.pdbx_seq_one_letter_code
_entity_poly.pdbx_strand_id
1 'polypeptide(L)'
;AIANRYRFDSLERRRIFLQDVGANKIPTFSKANSGAGLGISIDRFSKREKQKRKAFDMFDEMEKEQYINYRFPAQLVSKYTTLRGDALINFMQMQRPEYKWLRKHTQEEDLEYYINEQLKIYFKRTK
;
A
#
# COMPACT_ATOMS: atom_id res chain seq x y z
N ALA A 1 17.95 10.07 3.12
CA ALA A 1 17.60 9.18 4.25
C ALA A 1 16.08 8.99 4.46
N ILE A 2 15.26 9.11 3.41
CA ILE A 2 13.78 9.05 3.49
C ILE A 2 13.28 7.60 3.37
N ALA A 3 13.89 6.75 2.55
CA ALA A 3 13.48 5.34 2.44
C ALA A 3 13.63 4.53 3.75
N ASN A 4 14.51 4.98 4.66
CA ASN A 4 14.83 4.24 5.88
C ASN A 4 13.74 4.39 6.96
N ARG A 5 13.13 5.58 7.11
CA ARG A 5 12.09 5.84 8.13
C ARG A 5 10.83 5.01 7.90
N TYR A 6 10.24 5.10 6.70
CA TYR A 6 9.03 4.33 6.37
C TYR A 6 9.24 2.81 6.54
N ARG A 7 10.44 2.32 6.24
CA ARG A 7 10.77 0.91 6.42
C ARG A 7 10.65 0.48 7.88
N PHE A 8 11.20 1.25 8.82
CA PHE A 8 11.08 0.95 10.24
C PHE A 8 9.62 1.02 10.71
N ASP A 9 8.88 2.05 10.31
CA ASP A 9 7.46 2.18 10.70
C ASP A 9 6.61 1.02 10.14
N SER A 10 6.87 0.60 8.89
CA SER A 10 6.19 -0.54 8.26
C SER A 10 6.50 -1.86 8.96
N LEU A 11 7.76 -2.07 9.38
CA LEU A 11 8.16 -3.24 10.16
C LEU A 11 7.44 -3.28 11.51
N GLU A 12 7.33 -2.14 12.19
CA GLU A 12 6.64 -2.06 13.48
C GLU A 12 5.13 -2.29 13.34
N ARG A 13 4.48 -1.68 12.34
CA ARG A 13 3.06 -1.93 12.04
C ARG A 13 2.81 -3.40 11.72
N ARG A 14 3.70 -4.04 10.97
CA ARG A 14 3.62 -5.48 10.70
C ARG A 14 3.77 -6.30 11.97
N ARG A 15 4.69 -5.94 12.86
CA ARG A 15 4.90 -6.61 14.15
C ARG A 15 3.63 -6.59 15.00
N ILE A 16 3.02 -5.40 15.17
CA ILE A 16 1.77 -5.20 15.93
C ILE A 16 0.63 -6.01 15.29
N PHE A 17 0.46 -5.90 13.98
CA PHE A 17 -0.58 -6.65 13.27
C PHE A 17 -0.47 -8.18 13.48
N LEU A 18 0.75 -8.73 13.43
CA LEU A 18 0.98 -10.15 13.66
C LEU A 18 0.77 -10.56 15.12
N GLN A 19 0.99 -9.66 16.08
CA GLN A 19 0.69 -9.87 17.49
C GLN A 19 -0.83 -10.00 17.71
N ASP A 20 -1.63 -9.18 17.03
CA ASP A 20 -3.08 -9.15 17.20
C ASP A 20 -3.79 -10.27 16.41
N VAL A 21 -3.38 -10.51 15.16
CA VAL A 21 -4.04 -11.44 14.23
C VAL A 21 -3.44 -12.86 14.28
N GLY A 22 -2.22 -12.99 14.81
CA GLY A 22 -1.46 -14.22 14.89
C GLY A 22 -0.64 -14.51 13.63
N ALA A 23 0.56 -15.06 13.81
CA ALA A 23 1.65 -15.07 12.82
C ALA A 23 1.33 -15.74 11.46
N ASN A 24 0.51 -16.81 11.40
CA ASN A 24 0.46 -17.68 10.21
C ASN A 24 -0.94 -17.85 9.60
N LYS A 25 -1.09 -17.65 8.28
CA LYS A 25 -2.24 -18.12 7.49
C LYS A 25 -2.12 -19.64 7.32
N ILE A 26 -3.24 -20.37 7.35
CA ILE A 26 -3.23 -21.82 7.08
C ILE A 26 -2.98 -22.02 5.57
N PRO A 27 -1.94 -22.79 5.18
CA PRO A 27 -1.63 -23.01 3.76
C PRO A 27 -2.74 -23.81 3.07
N THR A 28 -2.85 -23.69 1.75
CA THR A 28 -3.84 -24.44 0.95
C THR A 28 -3.57 -25.95 0.93
N PHE A 29 -2.29 -26.32 1.01
CA PHE A 29 -1.84 -27.71 1.10
C PHE A 29 -1.10 -27.89 2.41
N SER A 30 -1.49 -28.89 3.19
CA SER A 30 -0.80 -29.29 4.42
C SER A 30 -0.36 -30.74 4.31
N LYS A 31 0.74 -31.11 4.99
CA LYS A 31 1.06 -32.52 5.19
C LYS A 31 -0.12 -33.17 5.91
N ALA A 32 -0.68 -34.25 5.36
CA ALA A 32 -1.78 -34.95 6.00
C ALA A 32 -1.30 -35.51 7.36
N ASN A 33 -2.14 -35.40 8.40
CA ASN A 33 -1.85 -35.91 9.74
C ASN A 33 -1.74 -37.45 9.80
N SER A 34 -1.91 -38.15 8.67
CA SER A 34 -2.07 -39.61 8.58
C SER A 34 -0.96 -40.32 7.78
N GLY A 35 0.20 -39.70 7.60
CA GLY A 35 1.41 -40.42 7.15
C GLY A 35 1.57 -40.69 5.65
N ALA A 36 0.60 -40.35 4.79
CA ALA A 36 0.77 -40.40 3.33
C ALA A 36 -0.07 -39.32 2.63
N GLY A 37 0.55 -38.56 1.72
CA GLY A 37 -0.14 -37.68 0.76
C GLY A 37 -0.29 -36.21 1.15
N LEU A 38 -0.41 -35.35 0.12
CA LEU A 38 -0.84 -33.96 0.24
C LEU A 38 -2.30 -33.93 0.70
N GLY A 39 -2.58 -33.34 1.87
CA GLY A 39 -3.93 -33.14 2.37
C GLY A 39 -4.43 -31.72 2.10
N ILE A 40 -5.71 -31.59 1.73
CA ILE A 40 -6.39 -30.28 1.70
C ILE A 40 -6.74 -29.91 3.14
N SER A 41 -6.33 -28.73 3.60
CA SER A 41 -6.58 -28.26 4.95
C SER A 41 -8.04 -27.82 5.10
N ILE A 42 -8.90 -28.65 5.68
CA ILE A 42 -10.32 -28.33 5.91
C ILE A 42 -10.48 -27.10 6.82
N ASP A 43 -9.57 -26.92 7.79
CA ASP A 43 -9.53 -25.77 8.70
C ASP A 43 -9.41 -24.41 7.97
N ARG A 44 -8.95 -24.41 6.72
CA ARG A 44 -8.88 -23.21 5.86
C ARG A 44 -10.24 -22.62 5.53
N PHE A 45 -11.28 -23.44 5.54
CA PHE A 45 -12.66 -23.03 5.27
C PHE A 45 -13.37 -22.52 6.53
N SER A 46 -12.73 -22.61 7.70
CA SER A 46 -13.28 -22.04 8.93
C SER A 46 -13.53 -20.54 8.78
N LYS A 47 -14.61 -20.05 9.40
CA LYS A 47 -14.94 -18.61 9.41
C LYS A 47 -13.77 -17.78 9.96
N ARG A 48 -13.07 -18.30 10.97
CA ARG A 48 -11.89 -17.68 11.60
C ARG A 48 -10.74 -17.52 10.60
N GLU A 49 -10.39 -18.57 9.85
CA GLU A 49 -9.31 -18.48 8.85
C GLU A 49 -9.70 -17.59 7.66
N LYS A 50 -10.97 -17.59 7.25
CA LYS A 50 -11.46 -16.64 6.24
C LYS A 50 -11.33 -15.18 6.71
N GLN A 51 -11.70 -14.89 7.95
CA GLN A 51 -11.54 -13.55 8.55
C GLN A 51 -10.08 -13.16 8.66
N LYS A 52 -9.22 -14.10 9.09
CA LYS A 52 -7.77 -13.89 9.16
C LYS A 52 -7.20 -13.50 7.79
N ARG A 53 -7.52 -14.26 6.73
CA ARG A 53 -7.07 -13.93 5.37
C ARG A 53 -7.48 -12.52 4.96
N LYS A 54 -8.74 -12.15 5.17
CA LYS A 54 -9.24 -10.80 4.90
C LYS A 54 -8.47 -9.73 5.67
N ALA A 55 -8.15 -9.97 6.96
CA ALA A 55 -7.39 -9.02 7.76
C ALA A 55 -5.99 -8.77 7.18
N PHE A 56 -5.31 -9.82 6.70
CA PHE A 56 -4.02 -9.65 6.02
C PHE A 56 -4.16 -8.91 4.69
N ASP A 57 -5.18 -9.24 3.90
CA ASP A 57 -5.37 -8.61 2.59
C ASP A 57 -5.65 -7.10 2.78
N MET A 58 -6.49 -6.74 3.77
CA MET A 58 -6.73 -5.36 4.19
C MET A 58 -5.46 -4.70 4.71
N PHE A 59 -4.66 -5.38 5.54
CA PHE A 59 -3.40 -4.84 6.03
C PHE A 59 -2.43 -4.53 4.87
N ASP A 60 -2.31 -5.44 3.90
CA ASP A 60 -1.43 -5.24 2.75
C ASP A 60 -1.91 -4.08 1.85
N GLU A 61 -3.22 -3.86 1.75
CA GLU A 61 -3.80 -2.67 1.09
C GLU A 61 -3.51 -1.39 1.86
N MET A 62 -3.72 -1.39 3.18
CA MET A 62 -3.40 -0.26 4.04
C MET A 62 -1.92 0.11 3.97
N GLU A 63 -1.01 -0.87 3.95
CA GLU A 63 0.43 -0.61 3.79
C GLU A 63 0.76 0.04 2.43
N LYS A 64 0.07 -0.34 1.36
CA LYS A 64 0.27 0.33 0.06
C LYS A 64 -0.20 1.79 0.12
N GLU A 65 -1.35 2.02 0.72
CA GLU A 65 -1.92 3.36 0.90
C GLU A 65 -1.03 4.26 1.76
N GLN A 66 -0.51 3.73 2.87
CA GLN A 66 0.44 4.43 3.73
C GLN A 66 1.73 4.78 2.98
N TYR A 67 2.25 3.86 2.15
CA TYR A 67 3.42 4.13 1.34
C TYR A 67 3.17 5.23 0.30
N ILE A 68 2.01 5.22 -0.35
CA ILE A 68 1.66 6.28 -1.31
C ILE A 68 1.58 7.63 -0.59
N ASN A 69 0.88 7.71 0.54
CA ASN A 69 0.74 8.96 1.30
C ASN A 69 2.09 9.48 1.80
N TYR A 70 2.98 8.57 2.19
CA TYR A 70 4.35 8.91 2.60
C TYR A 70 5.18 9.49 1.45
N ARG A 71 5.06 8.93 0.24
CA ARG A 71 5.85 9.33 -0.94
C ARG A 71 5.25 10.50 -1.70
N PHE A 72 3.94 10.68 -1.64
CA PHE A 72 3.20 11.72 -2.33
C PHE A 72 2.40 12.59 -1.35
N PRO A 73 3.07 13.25 -0.37
CA PRO A 73 2.39 14.09 0.61
C PRO A 73 2.00 15.44 0.01
N ALA A 74 0.98 16.09 0.58
CA ALA A 74 0.51 17.40 0.13
C ALA A 74 1.60 18.47 0.12
N GLN A 75 2.53 18.41 1.07
CA GLN A 75 3.68 19.31 1.14
C GLN A 75 4.56 19.21 -0.12
N LEU A 76 4.89 18.00 -0.57
CA LEU A 76 5.67 17.76 -1.79
C LEU A 76 4.93 18.30 -3.02
N VAL A 77 3.65 17.95 -3.16
CA VAL A 77 2.86 18.41 -4.30
C VAL A 77 2.72 19.92 -4.32
N SER A 78 2.50 20.56 -3.16
CA SER A 78 2.43 22.03 -3.07
C SER A 78 3.76 22.75 -3.29
N LYS A 79 4.91 22.03 -3.19
CA LYS A 79 6.24 22.57 -3.51
C LYS A 79 6.43 22.68 -5.02
N TYR A 80 5.93 21.70 -5.78
CA TYR A 80 6.09 21.62 -7.24
C TYR A 80 4.91 22.16 -8.04
N THR A 81 3.81 22.51 -7.37
CA THR A 81 2.62 23.06 -8.00
C THR A 81 2.26 24.40 -7.34
N THR A 82 1.52 25.23 -8.05
CA THR A 82 0.93 26.45 -7.48
C THR A 82 -0.41 26.19 -6.78
N LEU A 83 -0.86 24.94 -6.73
CA LEU A 83 -2.15 24.55 -6.18
C LEU A 83 -2.15 24.66 -4.64
N ARG A 84 -3.25 25.15 -4.09
CA ARG A 84 -3.47 25.32 -2.65
C ARG A 84 -4.91 24.94 -2.29
N GLY A 85 -5.15 24.67 -1.00
CA GLY A 85 -6.48 24.35 -0.46
C GLY A 85 -7.18 23.22 -1.24
N ASP A 86 -8.43 23.44 -1.60
CA ASP A 86 -9.27 22.44 -2.27
C ASP A 86 -8.74 22.02 -3.64
N ALA A 87 -8.10 22.93 -4.38
CA ALA A 87 -7.51 22.61 -5.68
C ALA A 87 -6.35 21.60 -5.55
N LEU A 88 -5.55 21.73 -4.49
CA LEU A 88 -4.48 20.79 -4.18
C LEU A 88 -5.05 19.41 -3.82
N ILE A 89 -6.07 19.36 -2.96
CA ILE A 89 -6.71 18.10 -2.55
C ILE A 89 -7.33 17.41 -3.76
N ASN A 90 -8.07 18.15 -4.59
CA ASN A 90 -8.68 17.62 -5.81
C ASN A 90 -7.63 17.07 -6.78
N PHE A 91 -6.55 17.82 -7.01
CA PHE A 91 -5.45 17.34 -7.85
C PHE A 91 -4.84 16.04 -7.30
N MET A 92 -4.55 15.99 -6.00
CA MET A 92 -3.97 14.81 -5.37
C MET A 92 -4.87 13.59 -5.42
N GLN A 93 -6.20 13.76 -5.31
CA GLN A 93 -7.15 12.66 -5.44
C GLN A 93 -7.24 12.16 -6.88
N MET A 94 -7.23 13.07 -7.86
CA MET A 94 -7.42 12.74 -9.27
C MET A 94 -6.16 12.18 -9.92
N GLN A 95 -4.99 12.67 -9.52
CA GLN A 95 -3.70 12.40 -10.15
C GLN A 95 -2.75 11.64 -9.22
N ARG A 96 -3.31 10.77 -8.38
CA ARG A 96 -2.55 9.97 -7.43
C ARG A 96 -1.77 8.88 -8.16
N PRO A 97 -0.45 8.77 -7.96
CA PRO A 97 0.34 7.68 -8.53
C PRO A 97 0.01 6.34 -7.87
N GLU A 98 0.06 5.27 -8.67
CA GLU A 98 -0.09 3.91 -8.16
C GLU A 98 1.11 3.49 -7.29
N TYR A 99 0.84 2.65 -6.29
CA TYR A 99 1.87 2.05 -5.44
C TYR A 99 3.03 1.44 -6.25
N LYS A 100 2.73 0.65 -7.28
CA LYS A 100 3.75 -0.01 -8.10
C LYS A 100 4.66 0.99 -8.81
N TRP A 101 4.10 2.10 -9.28
CA TRP A 101 4.88 3.15 -9.95
C TRP A 101 5.84 3.81 -8.96
N LEU A 102 5.38 4.15 -7.75
CA LEU A 102 6.20 4.73 -6.68
C LEU A 102 7.29 3.80 -6.14
N ARG A 103 7.14 2.48 -6.31
CA ARG A 103 8.17 1.50 -5.94
C ARG A 103 9.28 1.39 -6.98
N LYS A 104 8.99 1.73 -8.23
CA LYS A 104 9.98 1.79 -9.31
C LYS A 104 10.71 3.13 -9.36
N HIS A 105 10.00 4.21 -9.03
CA HIS A 105 10.48 5.58 -9.12
C HIS A 105 10.73 6.14 -7.71
N THR A 106 11.95 5.91 -7.22
CA THR A 106 12.30 6.18 -5.82
C THR A 106 13.00 7.52 -5.62
N GLN A 107 13.40 8.19 -6.71
CA GLN A 107 14.03 9.51 -6.65
C GLN A 107 12.99 10.62 -6.51
N GLU A 108 13.42 11.81 -6.07
CA GLU A 108 12.54 12.97 -5.93
C GLU A 108 12.26 13.59 -7.31
N GLU A 109 13.25 13.57 -8.20
CA GLU A 109 13.17 14.06 -9.57
C GLU A 109 12.10 13.30 -10.39
N ASP A 110 11.96 11.99 -10.16
CA ASP A 110 10.92 11.18 -10.81
C ASP A 110 9.52 11.70 -10.42
N LEU A 111 9.33 12.08 -9.16
CA LEU A 111 8.06 12.59 -8.65
C LEU A 111 7.77 13.98 -9.19
N GLU A 112 8.79 14.83 -9.31
CA GLU A 112 8.67 16.14 -9.93
C GLU A 112 8.20 16.03 -11.39
N TYR A 113 8.84 15.16 -12.18
CA TYR A 113 8.44 14.91 -13.56
C TYR A 113 7.01 14.39 -13.64
N TYR A 114 6.65 13.43 -12.79
CA TYR A 114 5.29 12.91 -12.71
C TYR A 114 4.26 14.01 -12.40
N ILE A 115 4.51 14.85 -11.39
CA ILE A 115 3.61 15.94 -11.00
C ILE A 115 3.41 16.91 -12.17
N ASN A 116 4.48 17.29 -12.86
CA ASN A 116 4.41 18.20 -14.01
C ASN A 116 3.57 17.63 -15.16
N GLU A 117 3.73 16.35 -15.50
CA GLU A 117 2.92 15.70 -16.52
C GLU A 117 1.45 15.62 -16.10
N GLN A 118 1.17 15.29 -14.84
CA GLN A 118 -0.19 15.22 -14.33
C GLN A 118 -0.87 16.58 -14.24
N LEU A 119 -0.13 17.65 -13.95
CA LEU A 119 -0.66 19.03 -13.97
C LEU A 119 -1.17 19.41 -15.36
N LYS A 120 -0.44 19.07 -16.42
CA LYS A 120 -0.88 19.32 -17.80
C LYS A 120 -2.21 18.61 -18.10
N ILE A 121 -2.37 17.38 -17.62
CA ILE A 121 -3.61 16.60 -17.79
C ILE A 121 -4.74 17.21 -16.97
N TYR A 122 -4.47 17.58 -15.71
CA TYR A 122 -5.45 18.19 -14.82
C TYR A 122 -6.04 19.48 -15.40
N PHE A 123 -5.19 20.41 -15.84
CA PHE A 123 -5.65 21.69 -16.40
C PHE A 123 -6.32 21.56 -17.77
N LYS A 124 -5.97 20.56 -18.58
CA LYS A 124 -6.68 20.27 -19.83
C LYS A 124 -8.11 19.80 -19.58
N ARG A 125 -8.38 19.14 -18.46
CA ARG A 125 -9.70 18.62 -18.12
C ARG A 125 -10.60 19.66 -17.44
N THR A 126 -10.01 20.64 -16.76
CA THR A 126 -10.75 21.71 -16.08
C THR A 126 -11.10 22.89 -16.98
N LYS A 127 -10.55 22.94 -18.21
CA LYS A 127 -10.96 23.88 -19.26
C LYS A 127 -12.18 23.34 -20.01
#